data_AF-A0A485L3H8-F1
#
_entry.id   AF-A0A485L3H8-F1
#
_cell.length_a   1.000
_cell.length_b   1.000
_cell.length_c   1.000
_cell.angle_alpha   90.00
_cell.angle_beta   90.00
_cell.angle_gamma   90.00
#
_symmetry.space_group_name_H-M   'P 1'
#
loop_
_entity.id
_entity.type
_entity.pdbx_description
1 polymer ?
#
loop_
_entity_poly.entity_id
_entity_poly.type
_entity_poly.pdbx_seq_one_letter_code
_entity_poly.pdbx_strand_id
1 'polypeptide(L)'
;MSKTLPTMDIPLSTKSEDVLLNDDHGYDFDERVGDARLCKEIGTEAHKAGDKERAIKLYERALYHVAFPDNDWEYEFEEIHKRTVRETRLPIYLNLAAIFLSQDDDQLVHCKDNCEYALRIDARNVKALYRMGQACLRLDDLDKAKEYLKKAADVNPKDKAIRDALAECNRRLKVEDEKAKKMWAKSFKDDDKTPSKAAVAADEPTADVAAAAP
;
A
#
# COMPACT_ATOMS: atom_id res chain seq x y z
N MET A 1 12.75 -31.25 9.57
CA MET A 1 13.92 -30.50 9.08
C MET A 1 13.45 -29.58 7.97
N SER A 2 13.71 -28.28 8.03
CA SER A 2 13.45 -27.42 6.86
C SER A 2 14.52 -27.68 5.82
N LYS A 3 14.15 -28.30 4.69
CA LYS A 3 15.03 -28.35 3.53
C LYS A 3 14.93 -27.00 2.84
N THR A 4 15.95 -26.15 2.97
CA THR A 4 16.09 -24.97 2.11
C THR A 4 16.03 -25.45 0.67
N LEU A 5 15.01 -25.03 -0.09
CA LEU A 5 14.93 -25.35 -1.51
C LEU A 5 16.18 -24.81 -2.21
N PRO A 6 16.75 -25.52 -3.19
CA PRO A 6 17.85 -24.97 -3.99
C PRO A 6 17.40 -23.70 -4.71
N THR A 7 18.36 -22.85 -5.04
CA THR A 7 18.17 -21.66 -5.88
C THR A 7 18.45 -22.02 -7.33
N MET A 8 17.63 -21.55 -8.27
CA MET A 8 17.91 -21.73 -9.70
C MET A 8 19.05 -20.80 -10.13
N ASP A 9 20.11 -21.39 -10.68
CA ASP A 9 21.30 -20.69 -11.18
C ASP A 9 21.05 -20.14 -12.60
N ILE A 10 20.10 -19.22 -12.68
CA ILE A 10 19.66 -18.59 -13.93
C ILE A 10 20.64 -17.46 -14.29
N PRO A 11 21.29 -17.50 -15.46
CA PRO A 11 22.22 -16.47 -15.89
C PRO A 11 21.53 -15.11 -16.03
N LEU A 12 22.31 -14.04 -15.89
CA LEU A 12 21.84 -12.71 -16.28
C LEU A 12 21.72 -12.64 -17.81
N SER A 13 20.69 -11.97 -18.32
CA SER A 13 20.56 -11.74 -19.75
C SER A 13 21.74 -10.93 -20.31
N THR A 14 21.93 -11.01 -21.63
CA THR A 14 22.89 -10.19 -22.39
C THR A 14 22.20 -9.31 -23.44
N LYS A 15 20.86 -9.21 -23.42
CA LYS A 15 20.10 -8.31 -24.30
C LYS A 15 20.47 -6.84 -24.00
N SER A 16 20.41 -5.98 -25.01
CA SER A 16 20.56 -4.53 -24.80
C SER A 16 19.32 -3.96 -24.12
N GLU A 17 19.46 -2.78 -23.49
CA GLU A 17 18.34 -2.08 -22.86
C GLU A 17 17.18 -1.80 -23.83
N ASP A 18 17.50 -1.41 -25.06
CA ASP A 18 16.52 -1.17 -26.12
C ASP A 18 15.74 -2.44 -26.50
N VAL A 19 16.42 -3.59 -26.58
CA VAL A 19 15.73 -4.87 -26.78
C VAL A 19 14.88 -5.19 -25.56
N LEU A 20 15.42 -5.15 -24.33
CA LEU A 20 14.68 -5.46 -23.12
C LEU A 20 13.37 -4.66 -22.96
N LEU A 21 13.39 -3.37 -23.33
CA LEU A 21 12.25 -2.45 -23.25
C LEU A 21 11.16 -2.72 -24.30
N ASN A 22 11.51 -3.29 -25.47
CA ASN A 22 10.59 -3.43 -26.61
C ASN A 22 10.24 -4.90 -26.96
N ASP A 23 11.11 -5.86 -26.64
CA ASP A 23 10.99 -7.30 -26.94
C ASP A 23 9.91 -7.97 -26.07
N ASP A 24 8.93 -8.63 -26.69
CA ASP A 24 7.87 -9.35 -25.97
C ASP A 24 8.46 -10.42 -25.04
N HIS A 25 7.75 -10.78 -23.97
CA HIS A 25 8.29 -11.75 -23.02
C HIS A 25 8.53 -13.11 -23.71
N GLY A 26 9.72 -13.69 -23.50
CA GLY A 26 10.09 -14.98 -24.07
C GLY A 26 9.15 -16.11 -23.65
N TYR A 27 9.31 -17.28 -24.28
CA TYR A 27 8.62 -18.51 -23.87
C TYR A 27 9.41 -19.31 -22.83
N ASP A 28 10.73 -19.13 -22.78
CA ASP A 28 11.60 -19.81 -21.82
C ASP A 28 11.60 -19.15 -20.43
N PHE A 29 11.59 -19.94 -19.37
CA PHE A 29 11.53 -19.42 -18.00
C PHE A 29 12.83 -18.75 -17.56
N ASP A 30 13.98 -19.32 -17.92
CA ASP A 30 15.29 -18.83 -17.50
C ASP A 30 15.63 -17.53 -18.25
N GLU A 31 15.31 -17.45 -19.55
CA GLU A 31 15.42 -16.20 -20.33
C GLU A 31 14.60 -15.07 -19.69
N ARG A 32 13.30 -15.30 -19.43
CA ARG A 32 12.39 -14.30 -18.83
C ARG A 32 12.87 -13.81 -17.47
N VAL A 33 13.40 -14.70 -16.64
CA VAL A 33 13.96 -14.34 -15.33
C VAL A 33 15.30 -13.63 -15.47
N GLY A 34 16.15 -14.02 -16.43
CA GLY A 34 17.40 -13.33 -16.76
C GLY A 34 17.19 -11.90 -17.28
N ASP A 35 16.20 -11.69 -18.14
CA ASP A 35 15.77 -10.39 -18.65
C ASP A 35 15.22 -9.51 -17.52
N ALA A 36 14.31 -10.04 -16.69
CA ALA A 36 13.78 -9.32 -15.54
C ALA A 36 14.87 -8.92 -14.52
N ARG A 37 15.84 -9.81 -14.28
CA ARG A 37 17.01 -9.50 -13.44
C ARG A 37 17.86 -8.38 -14.03
N LEU A 38 18.12 -8.39 -15.34
CA LEU A 38 18.92 -7.34 -16.00
C LEU A 38 18.18 -5.99 -16.02
N CYS A 39 16.90 -5.96 -16.38
CA CYS A 39 16.06 -4.77 -16.27
C CYS A 39 16.10 -4.16 -14.86
N LYS A 40 16.00 -4.99 -13.81
CA LYS A 40 16.12 -4.57 -12.41
C LYS A 40 17.50 -4.01 -12.05
N GLU A 41 18.58 -4.43 -12.71
CA GLU A 41 19.93 -3.89 -12.48
C GLU A 41 20.14 -2.56 -13.21
N ILE A 42 19.78 -2.47 -14.49
CA ILE A 42 19.84 -1.20 -15.23
C ILE A 42 18.95 -0.15 -14.54
N GLY A 43 17.76 -0.52 -14.09
CA GLY A 43 16.85 0.33 -13.31
C GLY A 43 17.38 0.71 -11.92
N THR A 44 18.27 -0.09 -11.33
CA THR A 44 18.97 0.25 -10.07
C THR A 44 20.04 1.31 -10.32
N GLU A 45 20.81 1.20 -11.41
CA GLU A 45 21.82 2.21 -11.77
C GLU A 45 21.17 3.52 -12.28
N ALA A 46 20.07 3.45 -13.04
CA ALA A 46 19.29 4.62 -13.43
C ALA A 46 18.77 5.38 -12.19
N HIS A 47 18.20 4.67 -11.21
CA HIS A 47 17.73 5.30 -9.96
C HIS A 47 18.87 5.92 -9.15
N LYS A 48 20.04 5.25 -9.06
CA LYS A 48 21.25 5.82 -8.43
C LYS A 48 21.75 7.09 -9.13
N ALA A 49 21.61 7.17 -10.45
CA ALA A 49 21.93 8.35 -11.25
C ALA A 49 20.88 9.48 -11.13
N GLY A 50 19.77 9.25 -10.42
CA GLY A 50 18.67 10.21 -10.24
C GLY A 50 17.59 10.14 -11.33
N ASP A 51 17.76 9.31 -12.35
CA ASP A 51 16.78 9.10 -13.42
C ASP A 51 15.65 8.17 -12.96
N LYS A 52 14.68 8.78 -12.27
CA LYS A 52 13.49 8.09 -11.74
C LYS A 52 12.60 7.53 -12.86
N GLU A 53 12.46 8.23 -13.98
CA GLU A 53 11.52 7.86 -15.04
C GLU A 53 12.00 6.61 -15.81
N ARG A 54 13.27 6.58 -16.20
CA ARG A 54 13.88 5.38 -16.81
C ARG A 54 13.93 4.22 -15.81
N ALA A 55 14.20 4.49 -14.54
CA ALA A 55 14.16 3.46 -13.51
C ALA A 55 12.77 2.82 -13.37
N ILE A 56 11.70 3.62 -13.33
CA ILE A 56 10.31 3.11 -13.30
C ILE A 56 10.04 2.21 -14.50
N LYS A 57 10.29 2.69 -15.73
CA LYS A 57 10.07 1.92 -16.97
C LYS A 57 10.80 0.58 -16.98
N LEU A 58 12.05 0.56 -16.51
CA LEU A 58 12.85 -0.67 -16.41
C LEU A 58 12.32 -1.62 -15.33
N TYR A 59 11.84 -1.13 -14.19
CA TYR A 59 11.21 -1.98 -13.18
C TYR A 59 9.85 -2.52 -13.63
N GLU A 60 9.02 -1.72 -14.31
CA GLU A 60 7.76 -2.17 -14.90
C GLU A 60 8.01 -3.23 -15.98
N ARG A 61 9.02 -3.04 -16.83
CA ARG A 61 9.43 -4.06 -17.81
C ARG A 61 9.99 -5.32 -17.17
N ALA A 62 10.72 -5.20 -16.06
CA ALA A 62 11.16 -6.35 -15.28
C ALA A 62 9.97 -7.15 -14.73
N LEU A 63 8.91 -6.49 -14.25
CA LEU A 63 7.68 -7.16 -13.81
C LEU A 63 6.93 -7.81 -14.98
N TYR A 64 6.87 -7.17 -16.15
CA TYR A 64 6.28 -7.73 -17.37
C TYR A 64 6.99 -9.01 -17.82
N HIS A 65 8.32 -9.04 -17.84
CA HIS A 65 9.06 -10.25 -18.23
C HIS A 65 8.75 -11.45 -17.32
N VAL A 66 8.60 -11.24 -16.01
CA VAL A 66 8.08 -12.27 -15.08
C VAL A 66 6.56 -12.17 -14.79
N ALA A 67 5.76 -11.67 -15.72
CA ALA A 67 4.29 -11.71 -15.67
C ALA A 67 3.77 -13.03 -16.27
N PHE A 68 3.43 -13.97 -15.40
CA PHE A 68 2.84 -15.26 -15.76
C PHE A 68 1.33 -15.22 -15.41
N PRO A 69 0.41 -15.62 -16.31
CA PRO A 69 -1.02 -15.62 -16.04
C PRO A 69 -1.41 -16.61 -14.93
N ASP A 70 -2.18 -16.17 -13.94
CA ASP A 70 -2.47 -16.95 -12.73
C ASP A 70 -3.20 -18.29 -12.98
N ASN A 71 -3.90 -18.44 -14.10
CA ASN A 71 -4.67 -19.64 -14.43
C ASN A 71 -3.79 -20.87 -14.75
N ASP A 72 -2.68 -20.67 -15.46
CA ASP A 72 -1.80 -21.75 -15.93
C ASP A 72 -0.55 -21.87 -15.02
N TRP A 73 -0.07 -20.73 -14.51
CA TRP A 73 1.08 -20.58 -13.61
C TRP A 73 1.03 -21.45 -12.34
N GLU A 74 -0.17 -21.75 -11.84
CA GLU A 74 -0.33 -22.59 -10.64
C GLU A 74 0.02 -24.07 -10.90
N TYR A 75 -0.17 -24.57 -12.12
CA TYR A 75 -0.09 -26.00 -12.45
C TYR A 75 1.20 -26.39 -13.19
N GLU A 76 1.73 -25.52 -14.05
CA GLU A 76 2.92 -25.83 -14.86
C GLU A 76 4.24 -25.75 -14.06
N PHE A 77 4.29 -24.93 -13.01
CA PHE A 77 5.53 -24.56 -12.34
C PHE A 77 5.69 -25.16 -10.94
N GLU A 78 6.79 -25.88 -10.73
CA GLU A 78 7.21 -26.30 -9.38
C GLU A 78 7.46 -25.10 -8.45
N GLU A 79 7.38 -25.32 -7.13
CA GLU A 79 7.64 -24.28 -6.12
C GLU A 79 9.03 -23.62 -6.22
N ILE A 80 10.03 -24.26 -6.84
CA ILE A 80 11.33 -23.62 -7.09
C ILE A 80 11.23 -22.47 -8.11
N HIS A 81 10.43 -22.63 -9.16
CA HIS A 81 10.16 -21.60 -10.17
C HIS A 81 9.28 -20.50 -9.58
N LYS A 82 8.20 -20.88 -8.88
CA LYS A 82 7.32 -19.95 -8.18
C LYS A 82 8.07 -19.11 -7.15
N ARG A 83 8.98 -19.73 -6.38
CA ARG A 83 9.91 -19.03 -5.48
C ARG A 83 10.87 -18.11 -6.24
N THR A 84 11.47 -18.56 -7.33
CA THR A 84 12.43 -17.76 -8.11
C THR A 84 11.80 -16.49 -8.69
N VAL A 85 10.53 -16.55 -9.13
CA VAL A 85 9.77 -15.36 -9.54
C VAL A 85 9.37 -14.48 -8.34
N ARG A 86 8.96 -15.05 -7.20
CA ARG A 86 8.71 -14.29 -5.95
C ARG A 86 9.98 -13.53 -5.51
N GLU A 87 11.15 -14.17 -5.52
CA GLU A 87 12.46 -13.59 -5.18
C GLU A 87 12.93 -12.54 -6.20
N THR A 88 12.56 -12.67 -7.47
CA THR A 88 12.86 -11.67 -8.52
C THR A 88 11.94 -10.46 -8.42
N ARG A 89 10.62 -10.66 -8.23
CA ARG A 89 9.61 -9.58 -8.11
C ARG A 89 9.77 -8.73 -6.85
N LEU A 90 10.09 -9.33 -5.69
CA LEU A 90 10.17 -8.62 -4.40
C LEU A 90 11.10 -7.38 -4.40
N PRO A 91 12.38 -7.44 -4.83
CA PRO A 91 13.23 -6.25 -4.87
C PRO A 91 12.74 -5.19 -5.87
N ILE A 92 12.02 -5.59 -6.93
CA ILE A 92 11.47 -4.67 -7.93
C ILE A 92 10.35 -3.83 -7.33
N TYR A 93 9.33 -4.47 -6.74
CA TYR A 93 8.26 -3.78 -6.01
C TYR A 93 8.82 -2.90 -4.88
N LEU A 94 9.86 -3.37 -4.18
CA LEU A 94 10.54 -2.57 -3.15
C LEU A 94 11.31 -1.37 -3.72
N ASN A 95 11.78 -1.40 -4.96
CA ASN A 95 12.44 -0.24 -5.57
C ASN A 95 11.43 0.76 -6.15
N LEU A 96 10.37 0.30 -6.81
CA LEU A 96 9.25 1.14 -7.26
C LEU A 96 8.60 1.88 -6.09
N ALA A 97 8.26 1.17 -5.00
CA ALA A 97 7.74 1.79 -3.79
C ALA A 97 8.70 2.83 -3.15
N ALA A 98 10.01 2.72 -3.38
CA ALA A 98 10.96 3.73 -2.92
C ALA A 98 10.93 4.99 -3.77
N ILE A 99 10.79 4.83 -5.10
CA ILE A 99 10.72 5.94 -6.06
C ILE A 99 9.41 6.71 -5.84
N PHE A 100 8.26 6.04 -5.86
CA PHE A 100 6.95 6.68 -5.68
C PHE A 100 6.82 7.38 -4.31
N LEU A 101 7.38 6.82 -3.22
CA LEU A 101 7.41 7.50 -1.92
C LEU A 101 8.29 8.77 -1.90
N SER A 102 9.18 8.92 -2.88
CA SER A 102 10.07 10.09 -3.05
C SER A 102 9.55 11.12 -4.07
N GLN A 103 8.32 10.96 -4.54
CA GLN A 103 7.60 11.89 -5.42
C GLN A 103 6.45 12.56 -4.65
N ASP A 104 5.63 13.34 -5.34
CA ASP A 104 4.50 14.11 -4.78
C ASP A 104 3.35 13.20 -4.30
N ASP A 105 2.34 13.77 -3.64
CA ASP A 105 1.32 12.99 -2.91
C ASP A 105 0.37 12.19 -3.83
N ASP A 106 0.28 12.55 -5.10
CA ASP A 106 -0.47 11.82 -6.14
C ASP A 106 0.14 10.42 -6.40
N GLN A 107 1.47 10.30 -6.38
CA GLN A 107 2.19 9.05 -6.63
C GLN A 107 2.08 8.04 -5.46
N LEU A 108 1.50 8.45 -4.33
CA LEU A 108 1.40 7.59 -3.14
C LEU A 108 0.45 6.40 -3.31
N VAL A 109 -0.48 6.44 -4.26
CA VAL A 109 -1.27 5.24 -4.62
C VAL A 109 -0.35 4.14 -5.14
N HIS A 110 0.50 4.43 -6.12
CA HIS A 110 1.46 3.48 -6.69
C HIS A 110 2.50 3.02 -5.65
N CYS A 111 2.89 3.89 -4.70
CA CYS A 111 3.70 3.48 -3.55
C CYS A 111 3.00 2.39 -2.71
N LYS A 112 1.71 2.57 -2.39
CA LYS A 112 0.93 1.63 -1.59
C LYS A 112 0.73 0.31 -2.33
N ASP A 113 0.35 0.35 -3.60
CA ASP A 113 0.15 -0.84 -4.43
C ASP A 113 1.42 -1.71 -4.47
N ASN A 114 2.57 -1.08 -4.78
CA ASN A 114 3.87 -1.77 -4.78
C ASN A 114 4.26 -2.30 -3.38
N CYS A 115 3.93 -1.59 -2.30
CA CYS A 115 4.12 -2.13 -0.96
C CYS A 115 3.22 -3.34 -0.69
N GLU A 116 1.97 -3.36 -1.19
CA GLU A 116 1.08 -4.50 -1.01
C GLU A 116 1.56 -5.73 -1.80
N TYR A 117 1.98 -5.57 -3.06
CA TYR A 117 2.58 -6.68 -3.83
C TYR A 117 3.84 -7.23 -3.15
N ALA A 118 4.70 -6.37 -2.57
CA ALA A 118 5.83 -6.82 -1.77
C ALA A 118 5.41 -7.58 -0.51
N LEU A 119 4.35 -7.15 0.19
CA LEU A 119 3.82 -7.81 1.40
C LEU A 119 3.07 -9.13 1.11
N ARG A 120 2.49 -9.28 -0.09
CA ARG A 120 1.94 -10.56 -0.57
C ARG A 120 3.04 -11.61 -0.81
N ILE A 121 4.29 -11.19 -1.03
CA ILE A 121 5.47 -12.07 -1.15
C ILE A 121 6.15 -12.29 0.23
N ASP A 122 6.39 -11.21 0.97
CA ASP A 122 6.99 -11.23 2.32
C ASP A 122 6.19 -10.32 3.26
N ALA A 123 5.22 -10.91 3.95
CA ALA A 123 4.33 -10.20 4.88
C ALA A 123 5.04 -9.58 6.10
N ARG A 124 6.33 -9.86 6.30
CA ARG A 124 7.17 -9.26 7.36
C ARG A 124 8.22 -8.30 6.82
N ASN A 125 8.16 -7.93 5.53
CA ASN A 125 9.19 -7.11 4.92
C ASN A 125 9.24 -5.70 5.52
N VAL A 126 10.26 -5.43 6.35
CA VAL A 126 10.44 -4.15 7.06
C VAL A 126 10.38 -2.95 6.11
N LYS A 127 10.95 -3.08 4.90
CA LYS A 127 11.00 -2.00 3.91
C LYS A 127 9.62 -1.70 3.32
N ALA A 128 8.80 -2.71 3.05
CA ALA A 128 7.43 -2.51 2.58
C ALA A 128 6.51 -1.98 3.71
N LEU A 129 6.58 -2.57 4.91
CA LEU A 129 5.81 -2.13 6.08
C LEU A 129 6.09 -0.65 6.42
N TYR A 130 7.36 -0.25 6.46
CA TYR A 130 7.74 1.14 6.75
C TYR A 130 7.27 2.12 5.66
N ARG A 131 7.41 1.77 4.37
CA ARG A 131 7.00 2.63 3.26
C ARG A 131 5.48 2.77 3.13
N MET A 132 4.74 1.68 3.32
CA MET A 132 3.27 1.72 3.44
C MET A 132 2.84 2.66 4.58
N GLY A 133 3.49 2.53 5.75
CA GLY A 133 3.26 3.42 6.89
C GLY A 133 3.55 4.90 6.60
N GLN A 134 4.63 5.20 5.88
CA GLN A 134 4.98 6.56 5.43
C GLN A 134 4.00 7.12 4.39
N ALA A 135 3.54 6.30 3.44
CA ALA A 135 2.52 6.72 2.47
C ALA A 135 1.19 7.03 3.15
N CYS A 136 0.75 6.19 4.10
CA CYS A 136 -0.42 6.48 4.93
C CYS A 136 -0.24 7.74 5.80
N LEU A 137 0.96 8.01 6.34
CA LEU A 137 1.24 9.27 7.07
C LEU A 137 1.10 10.52 6.19
N ARG A 138 1.54 10.47 4.94
CA ARG A 138 1.39 11.59 4.00
C ARG A 138 -0.07 11.82 3.61
N LEU A 139 -0.82 10.74 3.36
CA LEU A 139 -2.26 10.76 3.03
C LEU A 139 -3.22 10.98 4.23
N ASP A 140 -2.71 11.34 5.42
CA ASP A 140 -3.47 11.51 6.68
C ASP A 140 -4.28 10.26 7.12
N ASP A 141 -3.93 9.08 6.59
CA ASP A 141 -4.54 7.78 6.92
C ASP A 141 -3.90 7.21 8.20
N LEU A 142 -4.05 7.95 9.30
CA LEU A 142 -3.21 7.80 10.49
C LEU A 142 -3.36 6.46 11.21
N ASP A 143 -4.55 5.85 11.21
CA ASP A 143 -4.73 4.54 11.83
C ASP A 143 -4.05 3.40 11.05
N LYS A 144 -4.12 3.41 9.71
CA LYS A 144 -3.35 2.45 8.90
C LYS A 144 -1.86 2.72 8.99
N ALA A 145 -1.44 3.99 9.03
CA ALA A 145 -0.04 4.35 9.29
C ALA A 145 0.46 3.74 10.61
N LYS A 146 -0.33 3.88 11.69
CA LYS A 146 -0.05 3.31 13.02
C LYS A 146 0.08 1.79 12.96
N GLU A 147 -0.79 1.11 12.22
CA GLU A 147 -0.78 -0.34 12.06
C GLU A 147 0.50 -0.83 11.34
N TYR A 148 0.80 -0.26 10.17
CA TYR A 148 1.98 -0.65 9.38
C TYR A 148 3.30 -0.27 10.06
N LEU A 149 3.37 0.90 10.72
CA LEU A 149 4.57 1.31 11.47
C LEU A 149 4.78 0.50 12.75
N LYS A 150 3.71 0.03 13.42
CA LYS A 150 3.82 -0.98 14.49
C LYS A 150 4.39 -2.29 13.95
N LYS A 151 3.78 -2.86 12.90
CA LYS A 151 4.28 -4.09 12.26
C LYS A 151 5.75 -3.98 11.85
N ALA A 152 6.17 -2.82 11.34
CA ALA A 152 7.57 -2.55 11.00
C ALA A 152 8.48 -2.53 12.25
N ALA A 153 8.03 -1.92 13.35
CA ALA A 153 8.74 -1.87 14.63
C ALA A 153 8.81 -3.25 15.32
N ASP A 154 7.78 -4.08 15.20
CA ASP A 154 7.75 -5.45 15.74
C ASP A 154 8.78 -6.37 15.05
N VAL A 155 9.18 -6.05 13.81
CA VAL A 155 10.23 -6.77 13.07
C VAL A 155 11.61 -6.12 13.25
N ASN A 156 11.72 -4.80 13.33
CA ASN A 156 12.98 -4.09 13.60
C ASN A 156 12.82 -2.96 14.64
N PRO A 157 12.77 -3.28 15.95
CA PRO A 157 12.45 -2.31 17.00
C PRO A 157 13.58 -1.31 17.28
N LYS A 158 14.80 -1.54 16.78
CA LYS A 158 15.95 -0.66 16.98
C LYS A 158 16.06 0.45 15.93
N ASP A 159 15.42 0.28 14.77
CA ASP A 159 15.44 1.25 13.68
C ASP A 159 15.03 2.65 14.16
N LYS A 160 15.78 3.68 13.77
CA LYS A 160 15.46 5.05 14.18
C LYS A 160 14.31 5.62 13.35
N ALA A 161 14.30 5.42 12.04
CA ALA A 161 13.31 6.00 11.14
C ALA A 161 11.91 5.43 11.40
N ILE A 162 11.79 4.12 11.68
CA ILE A 162 10.51 3.51 12.08
C ILE A 162 10.01 4.11 13.39
N ARG A 163 10.87 4.27 14.40
CA ARG A 163 10.49 4.85 15.70
C ARG A 163 10.12 6.33 15.61
N ASP A 164 10.86 7.12 14.85
CA ASP A 164 10.56 8.54 14.61
C ASP A 164 9.18 8.68 13.93
N ALA A 165 8.92 7.89 12.87
CA ALA A 165 7.65 7.89 12.14
C ALA A 165 6.47 7.45 13.02
N LEU A 166 6.65 6.40 13.84
CA LEU A 166 5.62 5.93 14.77
C LEU A 166 5.36 6.96 15.88
N ALA A 167 6.37 7.69 16.35
CA ALA A 167 6.19 8.79 17.30
C ALA A 167 5.38 9.94 16.69
N GLU A 168 5.68 10.34 15.44
CA GLU A 168 4.94 11.36 14.70
C GLU A 168 3.48 10.95 14.44
N CYS A 169 3.25 9.70 14.04
CA CYS A 169 1.91 9.12 13.89
C CYS A 169 1.08 9.24 15.18
N ASN A 170 1.63 8.80 16.32
CA ASN A 170 0.94 8.91 17.61
C ASN A 170 0.74 10.37 18.06
N ARG A 171 1.64 11.29 17.70
CA ARG A 171 1.51 12.72 17.96
C ARG A 171 0.33 13.34 17.20
N ARG A 172 0.19 13.04 15.90
CA ARG A 172 -0.93 13.51 15.07
C ARG A 172 -2.26 12.97 15.57
N LEU A 173 -2.36 11.65 15.79
CA LEU A 173 -3.55 11.00 16.35
C LEU A 173 -4.00 11.64 17.68
N LYS A 174 -3.07 11.92 18.62
CA LYS A 174 -3.41 12.58 19.89
C LYS A 174 -4.02 13.98 19.69
N VAL A 175 -3.54 14.74 18.70
CA VAL A 175 -4.08 16.07 18.37
C VAL A 175 -5.49 15.96 17.79
N GLU A 176 -5.80 14.94 17.01
CA GLU A 176 -7.15 14.68 16.51
C GLU A 176 -8.11 14.23 17.60
N ASP A 177 -7.66 13.30 18.45
CA ASP A 177 -8.35 12.87 19.66
C ASP A 177 -8.76 14.07 20.53
N GLU A 178 -7.84 15.02 20.74
CA GLU A 178 -8.10 16.24 21.49
C GLU A 178 -9.02 17.23 20.76
N LYS A 179 -8.95 17.34 19.42
CA LYS A 179 -9.90 18.13 18.62
C LYS A 179 -11.31 17.54 18.72
N ALA A 180 -11.46 16.24 18.49
CA ALA A 180 -12.75 15.53 18.53
C ALA A 180 -13.42 15.67 19.90
N LYS A 181 -12.67 15.45 20.99
CA LYS A 181 -13.16 15.62 22.37
C LYS A 181 -13.60 17.07 22.65
N LYS A 182 -12.90 18.08 22.11
CA LYS A 182 -13.28 19.50 22.25
C LYS A 182 -14.55 19.85 21.44
N MET A 183 -14.72 19.29 20.25
CA MET A 183 -15.94 19.48 19.43
C MET A 183 -17.15 18.81 20.09
N TRP A 184 -17.03 17.54 20.48
CA TRP A 184 -18.05 16.80 21.23
C TRP A 184 -18.48 17.54 22.50
N ALA A 185 -17.52 17.97 23.33
CA ALA A 185 -17.80 18.71 24.56
C ALA A 185 -18.34 20.15 24.34
N LYS A 186 -18.41 20.62 23.09
CA LYS A 186 -19.14 21.84 22.71
C LYS A 186 -20.60 21.52 22.39
N SER A 187 -20.88 20.52 21.56
CA SER A 187 -22.26 20.16 21.15
C SER A 187 -23.19 19.97 22.36
N PHE A 188 -22.74 19.19 23.35
CA PHE A 188 -23.50 18.97 24.59
C PHE A 188 -23.80 20.23 25.41
N LYS A 189 -23.10 21.35 25.18
CA LYS A 189 -23.32 22.66 25.84
C LYS A 189 -24.16 23.63 25.00
N ASP A 190 -24.47 23.25 23.77
CA ASP A 190 -25.34 24.01 22.87
C ASP A 190 -26.72 23.32 22.79
N ASP A 191 -26.79 21.98 22.87
CA ASP A 191 -28.04 21.20 23.05
C ASP A 191 -28.75 21.53 24.38
N ASP A 192 -28.01 21.56 25.48
CA ASP A 192 -28.47 21.91 26.85
C ASP A 192 -28.96 23.38 26.97
N LYS A 193 -28.85 24.17 25.90
CA LYS A 193 -29.40 25.54 25.80
C LYS A 193 -30.66 25.64 24.94
N THR A 194 -31.25 24.53 24.52
CA THR A 194 -32.57 24.54 23.85
C THR A 194 -33.69 24.39 24.89
N PRO A 195 -34.38 25.47 25.33
CA PRO A 195 -35.50 25.35 26.24
C PRO A 195 -36.68 24.70 25.52
N SER A 196 -36.99 23.45 25.86
CA SER A 196 -38.20 22.77 25.39
C SER A 196 -39.45 23.54 25.82
N LYS A 197 -40.06 24.27 24.88
CA LYS A 197 -41.30 25.04 25.07
C LYS A 197 -42.43 24.51 24.18
N ALA A 198 -43.01 23.38 24.58
CA ALA A 198 -44.34 22.95 24.16
C ALA A 198 -44.90 21.90 25.14
N ALA A 199 -45.12 22.27 26.41
CA ALA A 199 -45.83 21.43 27.37
C ALA A 199 -47.32 21.80 27.40
N VAL A 200 -48.17 20.84 27.02
CA VAL A 200 -49.62 20.70 27.27
C VAL A 200 -50.49 21.96 27.43
N ALA A 201 -51.46 22.08 26.52
CA ALA A 201 -52.81 22.52 26.87
C ALA A 201 -53.79 21.46 26.35
N ALA A 202 -54.66 20.95 27.22
CA ALA A 202 -55.69 19.99 26.86
C ALA A 202 -56.96 20.32 27.66
N ASP A 203 -58.06 20.58 26.95
CA ASP A 203 -59.42 20.59 27.49
C ASP A 203 -60.39 20.32 26.33
N GLU A 204 -61.40 19.48 26.57
CA GLU A 204 -62.50 19.07 25.66
C GLU A 204 -63.83 19.32 26.41
N PRO A 205 -65.05 19.10 25.84
CA PRO A 205 -65.45 18.71 24.46
C PRO A 205 -66.22 19.89 23.76
N THR A 206 -67.27 19.84 22.91
CA THR A 206 -68.31 18.85 22.50
C THR A 206 -68.85 19.07 21.06
N ALA A 207 -69.53 18.03 20.57
CA ALA A 207 -70.75 18.06 19.72
C ALA A 207 -70.75 18.79 18.35
N ASP A 208 -70.56 17.99 17.29
CA ASP A 208 -71.62 17.62 16.31
C ASP A 208 -72.50 18.72 15.67
N VAL A 209 -72.35 18.93 14.35
CA VAL A 209 -73.48 18.97 13.39
C VAL A 209 -73.08 18.43 11.99
N ALA A 210 -73.79 17.39 11.54
CA ALA A 210 -74.14 16.93 10.18
C ALA A 210 -73.36 17.38 8.88
N ALA A 211 -72.90 16.36 8.15
CA ALA A 211 -73.14 16.04 6.73
C ALA A 211 -73.31 17.11 5.62
N ALA A 212 -72.55 16.93 4.52
CA ALA A 212 -73.10 16.83 3.16
C ALA A 212 -72.15 16.10 2.19
N ALA A 213 -72.72 15.46 1.16
CA ALA A 213 -72.07 14.84 -0.02
C ALA A 213 -72.09 15.84 -1.21
N PRO A 214 -71.48 15.59 -2.39
CA PRO A 214 -70.84 14.34 -2.87
C PRO A 214 -69.36 14.43 -3.28
#